data_AF-A0A1H6F6U0-F1
#
_entry.id   AF-A0A1H6F6U0-F1
#
_cell.length_a   1.000
_cell.length_b   1.000
_cell.length_c   1.000
_cell.angle_alpha   90.00
_cell.angle_beta   90.00
_cell.angle_gamma   90.00
#
_symmetry.space_group_name_H-M   'P 1'
#
loop_
_entity.id
_entity.type
_entity.pdbx_description
1 polymer ?
#
loop_
_entity_poly.entity_id
_entity_poly.type
_entity_poly.pdbx_seq_one_letter_code
_entity_poly.pdbx_strand_id
1 'polypeptide(L)'
;MRGKLDTAISYQANGDYTGAFNWAGAMAWIPGYGVHFSRPIYDSFALVSTEQADIPVEAGGQILGTTGSSGYTLIPEISSFYKNRLKIPSEALALNLSLDKPVQYIQPSYRSGTLLHFAINKISAVEGYLYRRDAGQEIAIEQAAMTLQIDNQIHHGLIGKEGYFYFENLPVGDHQGQLRQTPCQFTVHVQDSSEIIQTVGKIFCETETGQNH
;
A
#
# COMPACT_ATOMS: atom_id res chain seq x y z
N MET A 1 -11.35 -27.05 0.25
CA MET A 1 -12.41 -28.00 0.65
C MET A 1 -13.73 -27.23 0.70
N ARG A 2 -14.83 -27.74 0.13
CA ARG A 2 -16.14 -27.07 0.19
C ARG A 2 -16.93 -27.67 1.37
N GLY A 3 -17.53 -26.82 2.21
CA GLY A 3 -18.35 -27.26 3.35
C GLY A 3 -19.68 -26.51 3.33
N LYS A 4 -20.79 -27.24 3.32
CA LYS A 4 -22.13 -26.69 3.56
C LYS A 4 -22.69 -27.43 4.76
N LEU A 5 -23.11 -26.69 5.80
CA LEU A 5 -23.70 -27.23 7.02
C LEU A 5 -25.04 -26.53 7.27
N ASP A 6 -26.14 -27.23 7.05
CA ASP A 6 -27.50 -26.72 7.29
C ASP A 6 -28.03 -27.29 8.62
N THR A 7 -28.58 -26.47 9.54
CA THR A 7 -29.28 -26.99 10.73
C THR A 7 -30.51 -26.13 11.10
N ALA A 8 -31.60 -26.76 11.60
CA ALA A 8 -32.94 -26.14 11.78
C ALA A 8 -33.61 -26.36 13.17
N ILE A 9 -34.24 -25.31 13.75
CA ILE A 9 -35.05 -25.19 15.00
C ILE A 9 -36.49 -25.07 14.40
N SER A 10 -37.47 -25.89 14.79
CA SER A 10 -38.92 -25.68 14.57
C SER A 10 -39.83 -26.06 15.76
N TYR A 11 -40.55 -25.10 16.36
CA TYR A 11 -41.43 -25.31 17.52
C TYR A 11 -42.73 -26.06 17.19
N GLN A 12 -43.07 -27.10 17.97
CA GLN A 12 -44.41 -27.70 18.03
C GLN A 12 -45.01 -27.47 19.42
N ALA A 13 -46.30 -27.12 19.49
CA ALA A 13 -47.02 -26.69 20.69
C ALA A 13 -47.17 -27.74 21.82
N ASN A 14 -46.43 -28.85 21.77
CA ASN A 14 -46.42 -29.92 22.78
C ASN A 14 -45.16 -29.96 23.66
N GLY A 15 -44.28 -28.95 23.61
CA GLY A 15 -43.21 -28.77 24.62
C GLY A 15 -41.81 -29.28 24.25
N ASP A 16 -41.55 -29.63 22.99
CA ASP A 16 -40.20 -29.99 22.53
C ASP A 16 -39.43 -28.79 21.95
N TYR A 17 -38.17 -28.63 22.39
CA TYR A 17 -37.23 -27.62 21.91
C TYR A 17 -36.42 -28.16 20.72
N THR A 18 -36.63 -27.60 19.55
CA THR A 18 -35.79 -27.84 18.35
C THR A 18 -34.79 -26.70 18.15
N GLY A 19 -33.67 -26.93 17.42
CA GLY A 19 -32.45 -26.09 17.28
C GLY A 19 -31.85 -25.89 15.86
N ALA A 20 -31.88 -24.70 15.21
CA ALA A 20 -31.21 -24.23 13.98
C ALA A 20 -29.90 -23.45 14.21
N PHE A 21 -28.92 -23.77 13.38
CA PHE A 21 -27.62 -23.15 13.18
C PHE A 21 -27.16 -23.40 11.74
N ASN A 22 -27.22 -22.39 10.87
CA ASN A 22 -26.84 -22.54 9.46
C ASN A 22 -25.44 -21.97 9.22
N TRP A 23 -24.55 -22.75 8.62
CA TRP A 23 -23.21 -22.31 8.23
C TRP A 23 -22.91 -22.70 6.78
N ALA A 24 -22.55 -21.71 5.97
CA ALA A 24 -22.15 -21.89 4.59
C ALA A 24 -20.85 -21.14 4.34
N GLY A 25 -19.82 -21.85 3.86
CA GLY A 25 -18.54 -21.24 3.55
C GLY A 25 -17.68 -22.08 2.62
N ALA A 26 -16.52 -21.54 2.27
CA ALA A 26 -15.47 -22.27 1.61
C ALA A 26 -14.13 -21.97 2.28
N MET A 27 -13.23 -22.95 2.17
CA MET A 27 -11.85 -22.82 2.56
C MET A 27 -10.96 -23.16 1.37
N ALA A 28 -10.12 -22.20 0.97
CA ALA A 28 -9.12 -22.35 -0.09
C ALA A 28 -7.73 -22.37 0.54
N TRP A 29 -6.91 -23.36 0.18
CA TRP A 29 -5.49 -23.38 0.50
C TRP A 29 -4.72 -23.06 -0.78
N ILE A 30 -3.86 -22.04 -0.70
CA ILE A 30 -3.12 -21.52 -1.84
C ILE A 30 -1.63 -21.59 -1.48
N PRO A 31 -0.82 -22.39 -2.19
CA PRO A 31 0.61 -22.51 -1.91
C PRO A 31 1.30 -21.15 -1.91
N GLY A 32 2.04 -20.83 -0.85
CA GLY A 32 2.71 -19.53 -0.67
C GLY A 32 1.83 -18.41 -0.10
N TYR A 33 0.50 -18.58 -0.07
CA TYR A 33 -0.45 -17.54 0.39
C TYR A 33 -1.33 -17.99 1.56
N GLY A 34 -1.24 -19.24 1.99
CA GLY A 34 -1.92 -19.75 3.19
C GLY A 34 -3.37 -20.19 2.97
N VAL A 35 -4.16 -20.17 4.04
CA VAL A 35 -5.56 -20.60 4.06
C VAL A 35 -6.47 -19.37 4.10
N HIS A 36 -7.46 -19.35 3.21
CA HIS A 36 -8.42 -18.27 3.07
C HIS A 36 -9.85 -18.80 3.19
N PHE A 37 -10.70 -18.03 3.87
CA PHE A 37 -12.11 -18.35 4.06
C PHE A 37 -12.99 -17.40 3.27
N SER A 38 -14.10 -17.90 2.74
CA SER A 38 -15.07 -17.09 2.00
C SER A 38 -16.48 -17.66 2.12
N ARG A 39 -17.45 -16.99 1.48
CA ARG A 39 -18.72 -17.61 1.06
C ARG A 39 -18.44 -18.85 0.18
N PRO A 40 -19.38 -19.79 0.06
CA PRO A 40 -19.19 -20.99 -0.76
C PRO A 40 -18.75 -20.66 -2.19
N ILE A 41 -17.72 -21.36 -2.67
CA ILE A 41 -17.26 -21.28 -4.06
C ILE A 41 -18.07 -22.28 -4.88
N TYR A 42 -18.83 -21.81 -5.86
CA TYR A 42 -19.62 -22.69 -6.74
C TYR A 42 -18.89 -22.98 -8.06
N ASP A 43 -18.26 -21.96 -8.62
CA ASP A 43 -17.57 -22.00 -9.91
C ASP A 43 -16.04 -21.87 -9.73
N SER A 44 -15.45 -20.77 -10.19
CA SER A 44 -14.04 -20.41 -10.00
C SER A 44 -13.91 -19.29 -8.96
N PHE A 45 -12.68 -19.02 -8.52
CA PHE A 45 -12.42 -18.02 -7.48
C PHE A 45 -11.20 -17.16 -7.80
N ALA A 46 -11.10 -16.02 -7.13
CA ALA A 46 -9.91 -15.19 -7.14
C ALA A 46 -9.44 -14.91 -5.71
N LEU A 47 -8.15 -15.05 -5.45
CA LEU A 47 -7.52 -14.44 -4.29
C LEU A 47 -7.00 -13.08 -4.74
N VAL A 48 -7.53 -12.01 -4.17
CA VAL A 48 -7.11 -10.65 -4.46
C VAL A 48 -6.19 -10.16 -3.35
N SER A 49 -5.06 -9.56 -3.72
CA SER A 49 -4.12 -8.88 -2.83
C SER A 49 -4.07 -7.40 -3.15
N THR A 50 -4.13 -6.56 -2.13
CA THR A 50 -3.96 -5.09 -2.22
C THR A 50 -2.84 -4.59 -1.34
N GLU A 51 -2.16 -5.47 -0.59
CA GLU A 51 -1.15 -5.18 0.46
C GLU A 51 -1.67 -4.34 1.64
N GLN A 52 -2.80 -3.66 1.46
CA GLN A 52 -3.50 -2.82 2.42
C GLN A 52 -4.80 -3.50 2.86
N ALA A 53 -5.16 -3.31 4.12
CA ALA A 53 -6.45 -3.74 4.65
C ALA A 53 -7.59 -2.81 4.20
N ASP A 54 -8.83 -3.30 4.34
CA ASP A 54 -10.06 -2.52 4.16
C ASP A 54 -10.26 -1.95 2.75
N ILE A 55 -9.65 -2.57 1.74
CA ILE A 55 -9.81 -2.18 0.33
C ILE A 55 -10.92 -3.01 -0.33
N PRO A 56 -12.01 -2.39 -0.81
CA PRO A 56 -13.08 -3.09 -1.51
C PRO A 56 -12.66 -3.47 -2.93
N VAL A 57 -13.06 -4.67 -3.34
CA VAL A 57 -12.94 -5.17 -4.71
C VAL A 57 -14.33 -5.27 -5.32
N GLU A 58 -14.50 -4.65 -6.49
CA GLU A 58 -15.78 -4.49 -7.17
C GLU A 58 -15.78 -5.18 -8.54
N ALA A 59 -16.94 -5.68 -8.95
CA ALA A 59 -17.27 -5.94 -10.35
C ALA A 59 -18.66 -5.37 -10.68
N GLY A 60 -18.75 -4.64 -11.79
CA GLY A 60 -20.04 -4.15 -12.30
C GLY A 60 -20.83 -3.27 -11.32
N GLY A 61 -20.16 -2.47 -10.47
CA GLY A 61 -20.80 -1.63 -9.46
C GLY A 61 -21.11 -2.33 -8.14
N GLN A 62 -20.81 -3.62 -7.99
CA GLN A 62 -21.05 -4.38 -6.76
C GLN A 62 -19.74 -4.77 -6.09
N ILE A 63 -19.62 -4.49 -4.78
CA ILE A 63 -18.52 -4.99 -3.95
C ILE A 63 -18.65 -6.51 -3.82
N LEU A 64 -17.63 -7.23 -4.28
CA LEU A 64 -17.52 -8.69 -4.20
C LEU A 64 -16.81 -9.16 -2.93
N GLY A 65 -15.96 -8.31 -2.36
CA GLY A 65 -15.22 -8.57 -1.12
C GLY A 65 -14.39 -7.36 -0.71
N THR A 66 -13.92 -7.38 0.54
CA THR A 66 -13.01 -6.36 1.09
C THR A 66 -11.79 -7.07 1.64
N THR A 67 -10.60 -6.51 1.45
CA THR A 67 -9.36 -7.07 2.00
C THR A 67 -9.35 -7.01 3.52
N GLY A 68 -8.97 -8.13 4.16
CA GLY A 68 -8.78 -8.18 5.60
C GLY A 68 -7.44 -7.57 6.02
N SER A 69 -7.11 -7.68 7.31
CA SER A 69 -5.85 -7.19 7.89
C SER A 69 -4.58 -7.72 7.21
N SER A 70 -4.65 -8.88 6.57
CA SER A 70 -3.55 -9.46 5.81
C SER A 70 -3.37 -8.85 4.41
N GLY A 71 -4.23 -7.92 3.99
CA GLY A 71 -4.24 -7.34 2.64
C GLY A 71 -4.83 -8.27 1.57
N TYR A 72 -5.54 -9.33 1.98
CA TYR A 72 -6.12 -10.34 1.07
C TYR A 72 -7.64 -10.42 1.19
N THR A 73 -8.31 -10.75 0.08
CA THR A 73 -9.71 -11.18 0.06
C THR A 73 -9.95 -12.30 -0.93
N LEU A 74 -10.75 -13.29 -0.55
CA LEU A 74 -11.11 -14.43 -1.40
C LEU A 74 -12.49 -14.20 -2.01
N ILE A 75 -12.53 -14.02 -3.33
CA ILE A 75 -13.75 -13.77 -4.11
C ILE A 75 -14.24 -15.12 -4.70
N PRO A 76 -15.37 -15.66 -4.23
CA PRO A 76 -15.81 -17.01 -4.60
C PRO A 76 -16.72 -17.07 -5.84
N GLU A 77 -17.13 -15.91 -6.36
CA GLU A 77 -18.13 -15.77 -7.42
C GLU A 77 -17.50 -15.28 -8.73
N ILE A 78 -16.49 -16.01 -9.23
CA ILE A 78 -15.84 -15.71 -10.53
C ILE A 78 -16.36 -16.68 -11.59
N SER A 79 -16.78 -16.15 -12.75
CA SER A 79 -17.29 -16.94 -13.86
C SER A 79 -16.14 -17.61 -14.61
N SER A 80 -16.15 -18.95 -14.67
CA SER A 80 -15.14 -19.70 -15.42
C SER A 80 -15.28 -19.50 -16.93
N PHE A 81 -14.15 -19.50 -17.64
CA PHE A 81 -14.04 -19.32 -19.10
C PHE A 81 -14.56 -17.98 -19.65
N TYR A 82 -15.05 -17.08 -18.80
CA TYR A 82 -15.43 -15.73 -19.16
C TYR A 82 -14.40 -14.71 -18.69
N LYS A 83 -14.34 -13.57 -19.37
CA LYS A 83 -13.50 -12.44 -18.96
C LYS A 83 -14.20 -11.70 -17.82
N ASN A 84 -13.67 -11.84 -16.61
CA ASN A 84 -14.16 -11.18 -15.42
C ASN A 84 -13.41 -9.87 -15.23
N ARG A 85 -14.12 -8.76 -15.01
CA ARG A 85 -13.55 -7.44 -14.77
C ARG A 85 -13.61 -7.12 -13.28
N LEU A 86 -12.46 -7.07 -12.63
CA LEU A 86 -12.32 -6.70 -11.23
C LEU A 86 -11.72 -5.30 -11.14
N LYS A 87 -12.24 -4.47 -10.23
CA LYS A 87 -11.84 -3.07 -10.05
C LYS A 87 -11.65 -2.79 -8.56
N ILE A 88 -10.68 -1.96 -8.23
CA ILE A 88 -10.67 -1.22 -6.96
C ILE A 88 -11.26 0.17 -7.23
N PRO A 89 -12.36 0.57 -6.56
CA PRO A 89 -12.89 1.94 -6.66
C PRO A 89 -11.82 2.95 -6.22
N SER A 90 -11.54 3.95 -7.05
CA SER A 90 -10.54 5.00 -6.73
C SER A 90 -10.94 5.78 -5.47
N GLU A 91 -12.24 5.89 -5.23
CA GLU A 91 -12.84 6.56 -4.07
C GLU A 91 -12.60 5.81 -2.76
N ALA A 92 -12.20 4.54 -2.85
CA ALA A 92 -11.88 3.73 -1.68
C ALA A 92 -10.42 3.87 -1.23
N LEU A 93 -9.57 4.55 -2.00
CA LEU A 93 -8.18 4.83 -1.63
C LEU A 93 -8.07 6.13 -0.85
N ALA A 94 -7.17 6.15 0.13
CA ALA A 94 -6.75 7.41 0.74
C ALA A 94 -6.03 8.30 -0.28
N LEU A 95 -6.01 9.61 -0.06
CA LEU A 95 -5.44 10.59 -1.00
C LEU A 95 -3.94 10.42 -1.24
N ASN A 96 -3.24 9.79 -0.29
CA ASN A 96 -1.82 9.47 -0.38
C ASN A 96 -1.57 8.06 -0.96
N LEU A 97 -2.57 7.42 -1.57
CA LEU A 97 -2.44 6.11 -2.20
C LEU A 97 -2.82 6.18 -3.68
N SER A 98 -2.16 5.36 -4.48
CA SER A 98 -2.41 5.24 -5.91
C SER A 98 -2.39 3.79 -6.37
N LEU A 99 -3.04 3.52 -7.51
CA LEU A 99 -3.08 2.22 -8.14
C LEU A 99 -2.49 2.33 -9.54
N ASP A 100 -1.54 1.46 -9.86
CA ASP A 100 -0.99 1.38 -11.23
C ASP A 100 -2.06 0.91 -12.22
N LYS A 101 -2.84 -0.09 -11.81
CA LYS A 101 -3.90 -0.71 -12.61
C LYS A 101 -5.17 -0.89 -11.77
N PRO A 102 -6.04 0.13 -11.71
CA PRO A 102 -7.26 0.07 -10.89
C PRO A 102 -8.28 -0.94 -11.41
N VAL A 103 -8.15 -1.37 -12.67
CA VAL A 103 -9.01 -2.37 -13.31
C VAL A 103 -8.14 -3.48 -13.87
N GLN A 104 -8.49 -4.73 -13.56
CA GLN A 104 -7.83 -5.91 -14.10
C GLN A 104 -8.84 -6.93 -14.60
N TYR A 105 -8.41 -7.79 -15.52
CA TYR A 105 -9.25 -8.82 -16.12
C TYR A 105 -8.66 -10.20 -15.91
N ILE A 106 -9.50 -11.16 -15.53
CA ILE A 106 -9.11 -12.57 -15.34
C ILE A 106 -10.08 -13.51 -16.06
N GLN A 107 -9.57 -14.64 -16.52
CA GLN A 107 -10.37 -15.70 -17.18
C GLN A 107 -9.92 -17.07 -16.66
N PRO A 108 -10.35 -17.45 -15.44
CA PRO A 108 -10.01 -18.75 -14.85
C PRO A 108 -10.74 -19.90 -15.55
N SER A 109 -10.22 -21.12 -15.39
CA SER A 109 -10.93 -22.34 -15.76
C SER A 109 -11.95 -22.75 -14.69
N TYR A 110 -12.82 -23.71 -15.04
CA TYR A 110 -13.77 -24.27 -14.08
C TYR A 110 -13.05 -24.82 -12.84
N ARG A 111 -13.52 -24.43 -11.65
CA ARG A 111 -12.96 -24.84 -10.34
C ARG A 111 -11.47 -24.50 -10.13
N SER A 112 -10.92 -23.52 -10.83
CA SER A 112 -9.58 -23.00 -10.56
C SER A 112 -9.61 -21.68 -9.77
N GLY A 113 -8.46 -21.35 -9.17
CA GLY A 113 -8.22 -20.07 -8.52
C GLY A 113 -7.21 -19.23 -9.30
N THR A 114 -7.43 -17.92 -9.35
CA THR A 114 -6.45 -16.95 -9.86
C THR A 114 -5.98 -16.03 -8.74
N LEU A 115 -4.68 -15.82 -8.61
CA LEU A 115 -4.13 -14.75 -7.79
C LEU A 115 -4.17 -13.45 -8.59
N LEU A 116 -4.76 -12.41 -8.02
CA LEU A 116 -4.82 -11.08 -8.62
C LEU A 116 -4.21 -10.07 -7.65
N HIS A 117 -3.18 -9.37 -8.09
CA HIS A 117 -2.48 -8.39 -7.26
C HIS A 117 -2.71 -6.98 -7.79
N PHE A 118 -3.27 -6.12 -6.94
CA PHE A 118 -3.38 -4.69 -7.17
C PHE A 118 -2.27 -3.99 -6.40
N ALA A 119 -1.25 -3.53 -7.12
CA ALA A 119 -0.15 -2.77 -6.54
C ALA A 119 -0.67 -1.38 -6.10
N ILE A 120 -0.75 -1.17 -4.79
CA ILE A 120 -1.10 0.11 -4.18
C ILE A 120 0.19 0.80 -3.76
N ASN A 121 0.49 1.94 -4.37
CA ASN A 121 1.69 2.72 -4.10
C ASN A 121 1.34 3.94 -3.25
N LYS A 122 2.12 4.19 -2.18
CA LYS A 122 2.01 5.42 -1.39
C LYS A 122 2.59 6.57 -2.21
N ILE A 123 1.78 7.59 -2.46
CA ILE A 123 2.24 8.87 -2.99
C ILE A 123 2.61 9.73 -1.79
N SER A 124 3.87 10.12 -1.74
CA SER A 124 4.37 11.08 -0.76
C SER A 124 5.36 12.02 -1.42
N ALA A 125 5.56 13.17 -0.80
CA ALA A 125 6.63 14.07 -1.12
C ALA A 125 7.18 14.68 0.16
N VAL A 126 8.46 15.02 0.11
CA VAL A 126 9.15 15.71 1.19
C VAL A 126 9.74 16.99 0.65
N GLU A 127 9.43 18.08 1.34
CA GLU A 127 10.01 19.38 1.08
C GLU A 127 10.68 19.95 2.31
N GLY A 128 11.63 20.83 2.10
CA GLY A 128 12.31 21.51 3.17
C GLY A 128 13.23 22.58 2.63
N TYR A 129 14.12 23.04 3.49
CA TYR A 129 15.08 24.06 3.13
C TYR A 129 16.47 23.72 3.65
N LEU A 130 17.48 23.76 2.78
CA LEU A 130 18.87 23.50 3.14
C LEU A 130 19.63 24.79 3.45
N TYR A 131 20.22 24.85 4.63
CA TYR A 131 20.99 25.98 5.14
C TYR A 131 22.40 25.53 5.56
N ARG A 132 23.33 26.47 5.69
CA ARG A 132 24.58 26.30 6.44
C ARG A 132 24.66 27.32 7.57
N ARG A 133 25.53 27.08 8.54
CA ARG A 133 25.86 28.06 9.58
C ARG A 133 27.27 28.60 9.37
N ASP A 134 27.38 29.90 9.09
CA ASP A 134 28.65 30.61 9.00
C ASP A 134 28.70 31.69 10.09
N ALA A 135 29.66 31.62 11.00
CA ALA A 135 29.84 32.56 12.10
C ALA A 135 28.54 32.83 12.92
N GLY A 136 27.70 31.81 13.09
CA GLY A 136 26.42 31.90 13.82
C GLY A 136 25.24 32.43 12.99
N GLN A 137 25.46 32.80 11.72
CA GLN A 137 24.40 33.18 10.79
C GLN A 137 23.93 31.98 9.97
N GLU A 138 22.61 31.83 9.83
CA GLU A 138 22.01 30.85 8.92
C GLU A 138 21.99 31.40 7.50
N ILE A 139 22.66 30.72 6.58
CA ILE A 139 22.76 31.12 5.18
C ILE A 139 22.12 30.02 4.33
N ALA A 140 21.11 30.38 3.54
CA ALA A 140 20.47 29.47 2.60
C ALA A 140 21.47 29.00 1.54
N ILE A 141 21.43 27.72 1.20
CA ILE A 141 22.16 27.20 0.04
C ILE A 141 21.22 27.31 -1.14
N GLU A 142 21.58 28.05 -2.17
CA GLU A 142 20.72 28.25 -3.34
C GLU A 142 21.39 27.75 -4.61
N GLN A 143 20.58 27.42 -5.61
CA GLN A 143 21.01 27.06 -6.96
C GLN A 143 22.05 25.93 -7.00
N ALA A 144 21.89 24.96 -6.09
CA ALA A 144 22.83 23.85 -5.92
C ALA A 144 22.16 22.51 -6.27
N ALA A 145 22.95 21.58 -6.78
CA ALA A 145 22.52 20.20 -6.94
C ALA A 145 22.83 19.39 -5.68
N MET A 146 21.87 18.57 -5.26
CA MET A 146 21.98 17.67 -4.13
C MET A 146 21.69 16.23 -4.57
N THR A 147 22.16 15.28 -3.78
CA THR A 147 21.84 13.87 -3.96
C THR A 147 21.47 13.24 -2.64
N LEU A 148 20.48 12.36 -2.63
CA LEU A 148 20.17 11.45 -1.52
C LEU A 148 20.59 10.02 -1.89
N GLN A 149 21.14 9.29 -0.93
CA GLN A 149 21.46 7.88 -1.07
C GLN A 149 20.40 7.03 -0.37
N ILE A 150 19.70 6.19 -1.14
CA ILE A 150 18.56 5.38 -0.69
C ILE A 150 18.68 3.99 -1.32
N ASP A 151 18.75 2.93 -0.52
CA ASP A 151 18.85 1.54 -1.00
C ASP A 151 19.89 1.33 -2.13
N ASN A 152 21.08 1.93 -1.97
CA ASN A 152 22.17 1.96 -2.95
C ASN A 152 21.86 2.67 -4.29
N GLN A 153 20.77 3.41 -4.36
CA GLN A 153 20.41 4.28 -5.47
C GLN A 153 20.64 5.75 -5.11
N ILE A 154 20.95 6.55 -6.13
CA ILE A 154 21.17 7.99 -5.99
C ILE A 154 19.95 8.72 -6.52
N HIS A 155 19.27 9.47 -5.65
CA HIS A 155 18.17 10.34 -6.01
C HIS A 155 18.71 11.76 -6.19
N HIS A 156 18.52 12.34 -7.37
CA HIS A 156 18.96 13.68 -7.68
C HIS A 156 17.90 14.72 -7.29
N GLY A 157 18.33 15.78 -6.61
CA GLY A 157 17.51 16.93 -6.28
C GLY A 157 18.17 18.24 -6.68
N LEU A 158 17.37 19.29 -6.74
CA LEU A 158 17.81 20.66 -6.94
C LEU A 158 17.38 21.51 -5.75
N ILE A 159 18.25 22.40 -5.36
CA ILE A 159 17.99 23.40 -4.33
C ILE A 159 17.74 24.73 -5.03
N GLY A 160 16.54 25.25 -4.83
CA GLY A 160 16.06 26.50 -5.40
C GLY A 160 16.40 27.71 -4.55
N LYS A 161 15.50 28.69 -4.60
CA LYS A 161 15.59 29.93 -3.81
C LYS A 161 15.29 29.64 -2.33
N GLU A 162 15.90 30.40 -1.42
CA GLU A 162 15.71 30.31 0.03
C GLU A 162 16.05 28.93 0.64
N GLY A 163 16.81 28.13 -0.11
CA GLY A 163 17.18 26.77 0.28
C GLY A 163 16.16 25.70 -0.08
N TYR A 164 15.05 26.04 -0.75
CA TYR A 164 13.95 25.10 -0.97
C TYR A 164 14.39 23.87 -1.79
N PHE A 165 14.01 22.68 -1.33
CA PHE A 165 14.14 21.43 -2.06
C PHE A 165 12.86 20.59 -1.93
N TYR A 166 12.69 19.65 -2.88
CA TYR A 166 11.54 18.77 -2.96
C TYR A 166 11.96 17.41 -3.52
N PHE A 167 11.42 16.32 -2.96
CA PHE A 167 11.57 14.96 -3.44
C PHE A 167 10.24 14.21 -3.39
N GLU A 168 10.02 13.33 -4.36
CA GLU A 168 8.83 12.46 -4.42
C GLU A 168 9.16 11.04 -3.99
N ASN A 169 8.19 10.40 -3.34
CA ASN A 169 8.14 9.00 -3.01
C ASN A 169 9.40 8.50 -2.31
N LEU A 170 9.95 9.32 -1.42
CA LEU A 170 11.04 8.88 -0.54
C LEU A 170 10.52 7.83 0.45
N PRO A 171 11.23 6.71 0.65
CA PRO A 171 10.88 5.75 1.69
C PRO A 171 10.86 6.40 3.08
N VAL A 172 10.12 5.83 4.02
CA VAL A 172 10.17 6.26 5.42
C VAL A 172 11.57 5.96 5.99
N GLY A 173 12.14 6.92 6.72
CA GLY A 173 13.45 6.78 7.35
C GLY A 173 14.38 7.99 7.17
N ASP A 174 15.63 7.80 7.58
CA ASP A 174 16.71 8.77 7.44
C ASP A 174 17.48 8.57 6.14
N HIS A 175 17.51 9.59 5.29
CA HIS A 175 18.24 9.56 4.03
C HIS A 175 19.42 10.52 4.07
N GLN A 176 20.61 9.96 3.91
CA GLN A 176 21.85 10.73 3.84
C GLN A 176 21.92 11.45 2.50
N GLY A 177 22.23 12.73 2.56
CA GLY A 177 22.35 13.60 1.42
C GLY A 177 23.67 14.33 1.38
N GLN A 178 24.08 14.69 0.16
CA GLN A 178 25.30 15.45 -0.07
C GLN A 178 25.12 16.46 -1.20
N LEU A 179 25.90 17.54 -1.15
CA LEU A 179 26.00 18.48 -2.26
C LEU A 179 27.05 18.04 -3.27
N ARG A 180 26.78 18.26 -4.56
CA ARG A 180 27.70 17.84 -5.64
C ARG A 180 29.00 18.65 -5.70
N GLN A 181 28.95 19.92 -5.29
CA GLN A 181 30.01 20.90 -5.55
C GLN A 181 30.75 21.35 -4.28
N THR A 182 30.25 20.98 -3.10
CA THR A 182 30.80 21.41 -1.81
C THR A 182 30.71 20.27 -0.81
N PRO A 183 31.70 20.09 0.08
CA PRO A 183 31.65 19.09 1.14
C PRO A 183 30.62 19.51 2.19
N CYS A 184 29.37 19.15 1.94
CA CYS A 184 28.24 19.29 2.84
C CYS A 184 27.48 17.98 2.81
N GLN A 185 27.32 17.37 3.97
CA GLN A 185 26.41 16.26 4.21
C GLN A 185 25.22 16.76 5.02
N PHE A 186 24.08 16.10 4.91
CA PHE A 186 22.87 16.40 5.66
C PHE A 186 21.98 15.16 5.68
N THR A 187 21.01 15.13 6.61
CA THR A 187 20.03 14.04 6.69
C THR A 187 18.63 14.59 6.43
N VAL A 188 17.85 13.89 5.61
CA VAL A 188 16.41 14.15 5.43
C VAL A 188 15.63 13.08 6.20
N HIS A 189 14.83 13.50 7.18
CA HIS A 189 14.01 12.60 8.00
C HIS A 189 12.57 12.49 7.46
N VAL A 190 12.26 11.36 6.85
CA VAL A 190 10.93 11.08 6.28
C VAL A 190 10.13 10.27 7.29
N GLN A 191 8.97 10.78 7.69
CA GLN A 191 8.13 10.16 8.70
C GLN A 191 7.03 9.33 8.03
N ASP A 192 6.55 8.30 8.73
CA ASP A 192 5.34 7.60 8.30
C ASP A 192 4.12 8.48 8.61
N SER A 193 3.74 9.29 7.61
CA SER A 193 2.61 10.21 7.69
C SER A 193 1.54 9.85 6.65
N SER A 194 0.29 10.20 6.94
CA SER A 194 -0.81 10.20 5.96
C SER A 194 -0.82 11.44 5.08
N GLU A 195 0.00 12.44 5.37
CA GLU A 195 0.16 13.64 4.55
C GLU A 195 0.82 13.33 3.21
N ILE A 196 0.34 13.98 2.15
CA ILE A 196 0.91 13.83 0.81
C ILE A 196 2.24 14.59 0.72
N ILE A 197 2.35 15.76 1.35
CA ILE A 197 3.57 16.57 1.38
C ILE A 197 3.98 16.75 2.84
N GLN A 198 5.15 16.25 3.20
CA GLN A 198 5.76 16.43 4.51
C GLN A 198 6.79 17.56 4.45
N THR A 199 6.62 18.59 5.28
CA THR A 199 7.62 19.65 5.43
C THR A 199 8.63 19.30 6.52
N VAL A 200 9.89 19.05 6.17
CA VAL A 200 10.98 18.77 7.14
C VAL A 200 11.62 20.05 7.72
N GLY A 201 11.16 21.22 7.27
CA GLY A 201 11.65 22.51 7.75
C GLY A 201 13.08 22.80 7.29
N LYS A 202 13.84 23.53 8.13
CA LYS A 202 15.24 23.84 7.86
C LYS A 202 16.14 22.68 8.29
N ILE A 203 16.87 22.12 7.34
CA ILE A 203 17.98 21.20 7.59
C ILE A 203 19.31 21.92 7.36
N PHE A 204 20.35 21.49 8.06
CA PHE A 204 21.64 22.16 8.05
C PHE A 204 22.73 21.25 7.47
N CYS A 205 23.62 21.85 6.70
CA CYS A 205 24.86 21.21 6.29
C CYS A 205 25.73 20.91 7.51
N GLU A 206 26.09 19.64 7.63
CA GLU A 206 27.18 19.16 8.45
C GLU A 206 28.44 19.22 7.58
N THR A 207 29.37 20.10 7.90
CA THR A 207 30.69 20.06 7.28
C THR A 207 31.40 18.81 7.76
N GLU A 208 31.99 18.02 6.85
CA GLU A 208 32.95 17.00 7.23
C GLU A 208 34.05 17.67 8.07
N THR A 209 33.99 17.51 9.38
CA THR A 209 35.14 17.78 10.24
C THR A 209 36.23 16.84 9.75
N GLY A 210 37.16 17.41 8.97
CA GLY A 210 38.34 16.70 8.51
C GLY A 210 38.97 15.95 9.68
N GLN A 211 39.24 14.67 9.46
CA GLN A 211 40.10 13.87 10.31
C GLN A 211 41.42 14.64 10.50
N ASN A 212 41.61 15.21 11.69
CA ASN A 212 42.93 15.61 12.15
C ASN A 212 43.75 14.33 12.31
N HIS A 213 44.71 14.12 11.41
CA HIS A 213 45.88 13.28 11.65
C HIS A 213 47.04 14.18 12.08
#